data_AF-A0A3D0D7X8-F1
#
_entry.id   AF-A0A3D0D7X8-F1
#
_cell.length_a   1.000
_cell.length_b   1.000
_cell.length_c   1.000
_cell.angle_alpha   90.00
_cell.angle_beta   90.00
_cell.angle_gamma   90.00
#
_symmetry.space_group_name_H-M   'P 1'
#
loop_
_entity.id
_entity.type
_entity.pdbx_description
1 polymer ?
#
loop_
_entity_poly.entity_id
_entity_poly.type
_entity_poly.pdbx_seq_one_letter_code
_entity_poly.pdbx_strand_id
1 'polypeptide(L)'
;MPLGVARVPSQRTLVEVGVQQIQRLSQLHQQHHPDTLLVVAADGSYGNHRFLAPLRDEACALVVRLRRDRVLYRAPGPYQGRGRPRQHGARFAFKEPQTWGVPQQEATFHDDTFGQVTLQLWHDLHARQDAETPFRVLRVQSHQERDTPPAALWLAWQGPSDQDAVAIWRFFQYRQPIESSIRFRKQALYWTTPAFQSNEADQRWSWLVTLAHWTLYLARDLVQDQPLPWQPAHTRLTPRVSSQ
;
A
#
# COMPACT_ATOMS: atom_id res chain seq x y z
N MET A 1 8.56 -9.56 2.12
CA MET A 1 8.75 -10.33 3.38
C MET A 1 8.47 -9.42 4.58
N PRO A 2 7.91 -9.89 5.70
CA PRO A 2 7.59 -9.04 6.85
C PRO A 2 8.85 -8.60 7.58
N LEU A 3 9.09 -7.29 7.69
CA LEU A 3 10.25 -6.73 8.42
C LEU A 3 10.02 -6.66 9.94
N GLY A 4 8.77 -6.60 10.38
CA GLY A 4 8.43 -6.55 11.80
C GLY A 4 7.01 -7.05 12.05
N VAL A 5 6.76 -7.48 13.28
CA VAL A 5 5.44 -7.91 13.74
C VAL A 5 5.18 -7.37 15.15
N ALA A 6 4.01 -6.81 15.37
CA ALA A 6 3.59 -6.32 16.67
C ALA A 6 2.11 -6.59 16.88
N ARG A 7 1.76 -7.02 18.09
CA ARG A 7 0.39 -7.03 18.57
C ARG A 7 -0.11 -5.59 18.66
N VAL A 8 -1.37 -5.38 18.31
CA VAL A 8 -2.04 -4.11 18.52
C VAL A 8 -2.71 -4.15 19.90
N PRO A 9 -2.29 -3.30 20.85
CA PRO A 9 -2.92 -3.22 22.16
C PRO A 9 -4.39 -2.81 22.05
N SER A 10 -5.23 -3.22 22.99
CA SER A 10 -6.66 -2.88 23.00
C SER A 10 -6.93 -1.36 23.07
N GLN A 11 -5.98 -0.59 23.61
CA GLN A 11 -6.06 0.86 23.74
C GLN A 11 -5.56 1.60 22.49
N ARG A 12 -5.07 0.88 21.46
CA ARG A 12 -4.53 1.49 20.24
C ARG A 12 -5.23 0.95 19.01
N THR A 13 -5.27 1.80 17.99
CA THR A 13 -5.81 1.43 16.69
C THR A 13 -4.72 0.82 15.80
N LEU A 14 -5.14 0.04 14.80
CA LEU A 14 -4.24 -0.48 13.76
C LEU A 14 -3.48 0.64 13.04
N VAL A 15 -4.10 1.82 12.88
CA VAL A 15 -3.51 2.99 12.23
C VAL A 15 -2.38 3.57 13.08
N GLU A 16 -2.60 3.76 14.38
CA GLU A 16 -1.58 4.30 15.29
C GLU A 16 -0.35 3.39 15.38
N VAL A 17 -0.56 2.08 15.47
CA VAL A 17 0.55 1.12 15.48
C VAL A 17 1.29 1.14 14.13
N GLY A 18 0.55 1.20 13.01
CA GLY A 18 1.15 1.30 11.68
C GLY A 18 2.00 2.55 11.48
N VAL A 19 1.51 3.72 11.93
CA VAL A 19 2.26 4.98 11.91
C VAL A 19 3.58 4.82 12.66
N GLN A 20 3.56 4.32 13.90
CA GLN A 20 4.78 4.15 14.69
C GLN A 20 5.79 3.19 14.06
N GLN A 21 5.30 2.11 13.43
CA GLN A 21 6.17 1.19 12.70
C GLN A 21 6.84 1.86 11.49
N ILE A 22 6.10 2.70 10.75
CA ILE A 22 6.65 3.43 9.60
C ILE A 22 7.64 4.49 10.05
N GLN A 23 7.35 5.25 11.10
CA GLN A 23 8.29 6.24 11.65
C GLN A 23 9.62 5.58 12.05
N ARG A 24 9.55 4.44 12.75
CA ARG A 24 10.75 3.67 13.10
C ARG A 24 11.50 3.16 11.86
N LEU A 25 10.77 2.65 10.86
CA LEU A 25 11.37 2.17 9.63
C LEU A 25 12.01 3.30 8.82
N SER A 26 11.35 4.45 8.72
CA SER A 26 11.81 5.68 8.07
C SER A 26 13.14 6.14 8.69
N GLN A 27 13.22 6.20 10.01
CA GLN A 27 14.45 6.57 10.73
C GLN A 27 15.60 5.59 10.45
N LEU A 28 15.36 4.29 10.57
CA LEU A 28 16.40 3.28 10.29
C LEU A 28 16.83 3.31 8.82
N HIS A 29 15.88 3.53 7.90
CA HIS A 29 16.16 3.63 6.49
C HIS A 29 17.05 4.83 6.16
N GLN A 30 16.75 6.01 6.72
CA GLN A 30 17.60 7.19 6.55
C GLN A 30 19.04 6.96 7.06
N GLN A 31 19.20 6.20 8.15
CA GLN A 31 20.53 5.91 8.71
C GLN A 31 21.36 4.97 7.83
N HIS A 32 20.73 3.97 7.20
CA HIS A 32 21.44 2.91 6.49
C HIS A 32 21.41 3.03 4.97
N HIS A 33 20.42 3.73 4.41
CA HIS A 33 20.15 3.84 2.98
C HIS A 33 19.65 5.24 2.57
N PRO A 34 20.37 6.33 2.93
CA PRO A 34 19.90 7.71 2.75
C PRO A 34 19.63 8.11 1.29
N ASP A 35 20.32 7.51 0.33
CA ASP A 35 20.21 7.86 -1.09
C ASP A 35 19.08 7.13 -1.83
N THR A 36 18.26 6.36 -1.11
CA THR A 36 17.17 5.58 -1.70
C THR A 36 15.82 6.05 -1.18
N LEU A 37 14.78 5.94 -2.01
CA LEU A 37 13.42 6.30 -1.61
C LEU A 37 12.74 5.09 -0.94
N LEU A 38 12.45 5.21 0.35
CA LEU A 38 11.56 4.27 1.04
C LEU A 38 10.11 4.54 0.60
N VAL A 39 9.48 3.59 -0.08
CA VAL A 39 8.05 3.67 -0.44
C VAL A 39 7.24 2.66 0.37
N VAL A 40 6.23 3.14 1.10
CA VAL A 40 5.33 2.32 1.90
C VAL A 40 3.99 2.18 1.17
N ALA A 41 3.67 0.96 0.74
CA ALA A 41 2.38 0.63 0.16
C ALA A 41 1.39 0.17 1.25
N ALA A 42 0.20 0.78 1.33
CA ALA A 42 -0.79 0.47 2.36
C ALA A 42 -2.23 0.31 1.84
N ASP A 43 -3.01 -0.47 2.57
CA ASP A 43 -4.39 -0.83 2.23
C ASP A 43 -5.44 0.24 2.59
N GLY A 44 -6.68 -0.01 2.16
CA GLY A 44 -7.81 0.91 2.27
C GLY A 44 -8.14 1.38 3.69
N SER A 45 -7.79 0.60 4.71
CA SER A 45 -7.93 0.98 6.12
C SER A 45 -7.03 2.16 6.51
N TYR A 46 -5.87 2.29 5.86
CA TYR A 46 -4.89 3.36 6.10
C TYR A 46 -5.12 4.60 5.22
N GLY A 47 -6.01 4.54 4.22
CA GLY A 47 -6.32 5.67 3.33
C GLY A 47 -7.16 6.77 4.00
N ASN A 48 -6.62 7.40 5.05
CA ASN A 48 -7.30 8.43 5.84
C ASN A 48 -6.29 9.39 6.51
N HIS A 49 -6.77 10.56 6.96
CA HIS A 49 -5.95 11.61 7.56
C HIS A 49 -5.17 11.16 8.80
N ARG A 50 -5.68 10.22 9.61
CA ARG A 50 -4.97 9.73 10.81
C ARG A 50 -3.72 8.92 10.48
N PHE A 51 -3.59 8.46 9.23
CA PHE A 51 -2.40 7.77 8.75
C PHE A 51 -1.49 8.71 7.95
N LEU A 52 -2.06 9.50 7.04
CA LEU A 52 -1.28 10.37 6.15
C LEU A 52 -0.65 11.55 6.90
N ALA A 53 -1.42 12.22 7.78
CA ALA A 53 -0.97 13.45 8.45
C ALA A 53 0.23 13.25 9.37
N PRO A 54 0.28 12.21 10.24
CA PRO A 54 1.45 11.99 11.10
C PRO A 54 2.73 11.60 10.34
N LEU A 55 2.59 11.23 9.06
CA LEU A 55 3.68 10.75 8.21
C LEU A 55 4.06 11.76 7.11
N ARG A 56 3.49 12.97 7.13
CA ARG A 56 3.69 13.98 6.06
C ARG A 56 5.11 14.51 5.96
N ASP A 57 5.79 14.55 7.10
CA ASP A 57 7.14 15.10 7.24
C ASP A 57 8.20 13.98 7.40
N GLU A 58 7.79 12.71 7.30
CA GLU A 58 8.70 11.56 7.34
C GLU A 58 9.46 11.43 6.02
N ALA A 59 10.74 11.04 6.03
CA ALA A 59 11.50 10.79 4.79
C ALA A 59 11.18 9.42 4.18
N CYS A 60 9.89 9.17 3.96
CA CYS A 60 9.38 8.05 3.19
C CYS A 60 8.21 8.53 2.35
N ALA A 61 8.00 7.89 1.20
CA ALA A 61 6.79 8.08 0.42
C ALA A 61 5.71 7.06 0.80
N LEU A 62 4.46 7.45 0.67
CA LEU A 62 3.29 6.60 0.91
C LEU A 62 2.50 6.43 -0.38
N VAL A 63 2.14 5.19 -0.69
CA VAL A 63 1.14 4.86 -1.72
C VAL A 63 0.02 4.05 -1.09
N VAL A 64 -1.14 4.69 -0.89
CA VAL A 64 -2.18 4.15 -0.03
C VAL A 64 -3.49 4.02 -0.77
N ARG A 65 -4.15 2.86 -0.68
CA ARG A 65 -5.48 2.69 -1.25
C ARG A 65 -6.48 3.60 -0.54
N LEU A 66 -7.27 4.33 -1.31
CA LEU A 66 -8.39 5.12 -0.84
C LEU A 66 -9.70 4.35 -1.04
N ARG A 67 -10.65 4.58 -0.14
CA ARG A 67 -12.01 4.04 -0.33
C ARG A 67 -12.66 4.69 -1.54
N ARG A 68 -13.42 3.91 -2.32
CA ARG A 68 -14.09 4.34 -3.55
C ARG A 68 -15.17 5.42 -3.38
N ASP A 69 -15.57 5.71 -2.14
CA ASP A 69 -16.61 6.67 -1.78
C ASP A 69 -16.06 7.95 -1.14
N ARG A 70 -14.74 8.20 -1.25
CA ARG A 70 -14.11 9.41 -0.70
C ARG A 70 -14.56 10.67 -1.44
N VAL A 71 -14.66 11.74 -0.64
CA VAL A 71 -14.76 13.12 -1.10
C VAL A 71 -13.54 13.87 -0.55
N LEU A 72 -12.80 14.45 -1.47
CA LEU A 72 -11.61 15.26 -1.23
C LEU A 72 -11.87 16.70 -1.67
N TYR A 73 -10.95 17.58 -1.35
CA TYR A 73 -11.05 19.00 -1.64
C TYR A 73 -9.72 19.52 -2.16
N ARG A 74 -9.80 20.54 -3.01
CA ARG A 74 -8.65 21.34 -3.41
C ARG A 74 -8.37 22.43 -2.39
N ALA A 75 -7.20 23.04 -2.49
CA ALA A 75 -6.89 24.28 -1.77
C ALA A 75 -8.00 25.34 -1.99
N PRO A 76 -8.34 26.12 -0.96
CA PRO A 76 -9.28 27.23 -1.07
C PRO A 76 -8.73 28.31 -2.03
N GLY A 77 -9.63 29.02 -2.69
CA GLY A 77 -9.25 30.22 -3.45
C GLY A 77 -8.80 31.37 -2.52
N PRO A 78 -8.31 32.50 -3.10
CA PRO A 78 -7.82 33.64 -2.34
C PRO A 78 -8.82 34.14 -1.30
N TYR A 79 -8.31 34.50 -0.11
CA TYR A 79 -9.14 35.00 0.97
C TYR A 79 -9.66 36.41 0.65
N GLN A 80 -10.98 36.59 0.73
CA GLN A 80 -11.65 37.84 0.36
C GLN A 80 -11.76 38.85 1.52
N GLY A 81 -11.04 38.66 2.62
CA GLY A 81 -10.98 39.63 3.73
C GLY A 81 -12.17 39.62 4.70
N ARG A 82 -13.17 38.76 4.51
CA ARG A 82 -14.35 38.66 5.40
C ARG A 82 -14.43 37.30 6.11
N GLY A 83 -14.45 37.34 7.44
CA GLY A 83 -14.71 36.18 8.30
C GLY A 83 -13.50 35.25 8.49
N ARG A 84 -13.75 33.96 8.73
CA ARG A 84 -12.68 32.96 8.76
C ARG A 84 -12.30 32.57 7.32
N PRO A 85 -11.02 32.48 6.96
CA PRO A 85 -10.62 31.96 5.66
C PRO A 85 -11.23 30.58 5.38
N ARG A 86 -11.68 30.38 4.14
CA ARG A 86 -12.17 29.06 3.70
C ARG A 86 -11.03 28.06 3.79
N GLN A 87 -11.30 26.87 4.34
CA GLN A 87 -10.31 25.80 4.42
C GLN A 87 -10.31 24.90 3.18
N HIS A 88 -11.39 24.93 2.39
CA HIS A 88 -11.61 23.99 1.30
C HIS A 88 -12.07 24.75 0.06
N GLY A 89 -11.49 24.40 -1.08
CA GLY A 89 -11.90 24.85 -2.40
C GLY A 89 -12.88 23.88 -3.05
N ALA A 90 -12.71 23.68 -4.36
CA ALA A 90 -13.59 22.83 -5.14
C ALA A 90 -13.56 21.37 -4.65
N ARG A 91 -14.75 20.77 -4.59
CA ARG A 91 -15.00 19.36 -4.25
C ARG A 91 -14.41 18.43 -5.32
N PHE A 92 -13.91 17.29 -4.88
CA PHE A 92 -13.48 16.17 -5.72
C PHE A 92 -14.08 14.88 -5.14
N ALA A 93 -15.16 14.37 -5.72
CA ALA A 93 -15.86 13.20 -5.22
C ALA A 93 -15.69 12.02 -6.18
N PHE A 94 -15.19 10.88 -5.68
CA PHE A 94 -14.84 9.71 -6.53
C PHE A 94 -16.04 9.09 -7.27
N LYS A 95 -17.26 9.35 -6.80
CA LYS A 95 -18.51 8.92 -7.43
C LYS A 95 -19.10 9.95 -8.39
N GLU A 96 -18.50 11.13 -8.52
CA GLU A 96 -19.01 12.26 -9.29
C GLU A 96 -17.94 12.74 -10.28
N PRO A 97 -17.79 12.09 -11.45
CA PRO A 97 -16.77 12.43 -12.46
C PRO A 97 -16.70 13.90 -12.87
N GLN A 98 -17.85 14.58 -12.89
CA GLN A 98 -17.96 16.01 -13.17
C GLN A 98 -17.20 16.91 -12.17
N THR A 99 -16.82 16.38 -11.00
CA THR A 99 -16.06 17.13 -9.98
C THR A 99 -14.54 16.97 -10.10
N TRP A 100 -14.06 16.06 -10.96
CA TRP A 100 -12.65 15.70 -11.01
C TRP A 100 -11.80 16.76 -11.69
N GLY A 101 -12.35 17.50 -12.65
CA GLY A 101 -11.56 18.39 -13.49
C GLY A 101 -10.52 17.64 -14.33
N VAL A 102 -9.62 18.37 -14.98
CA VAL A 102 -8.59 17.80 -15.84
C VAL A 102 -7.48 17.17 -14.99
N PRO A 103 -7.08 15.91 -15.24
CA PRO A 103 -5.91 15.31 -14.58
C PRO A 103 -4.62 15.97 -15.04
N GLN A 104 -3.65 16.11 -14.13
CA GLN A 104 -2.32 16.64 -14.45
C GLN A 104 -1.48 15.66 -15.27
N GLN A 105 -1.71 14.35 -15.12
CA GLN A 105 -1.10 13.32 -15.94
C GLN A 105 -2.13 12.24 -16.27
N GLU A 106 -2.04 11.74 -17.49
CA GLU A 106 -2.82 10.60 -17.97
C GLU A 106 -1.92 9.67 -18.77
N ALA A 107 -2.06 8.36 -18.54
CA ALA A 107 -1.30 7.35 -19.25
C ALA A 107 -2.19 6.13 -19.52
N THR A 108 -2.10 5.56 -20.73
CA THR A 108 -2.76 4.30 -21.08
C THR A 108 -1.74 3.36 -21.70
N PHE A 109 -1.69 2.12 -21.22
CA PHE A 109 -0.76 1.10 -21.69
C PHE A 109 -1.32 -0.31 -21.44
N HIS A 110 -0.66 -1.31 -22.03
CA HIS A 110 -0.93 -2.72 -21.74
C HIS A 110 0.01 -3.21 -20.63
N ASP A 111 -0.55 -3.92 -19.66
CA ASP A 111 0.16 -4.57 -18.55
C ASP A 111 -0.15 -6.08 -18.60
N ASP A 112 0.88 -6.92 -18.55
CA ASP A 112 0.74 -8.37 -18.70
C ASP A 112 -0.16 -9.01 -17.64
N THR A 113 -0.24 -8.41 -16.45
CA THR A 113 -1.07 -8.90 -15.34
C THR A 113 -2.42 -8.20 -15.30
N PHE A 114 -2.45 -6.90 -15.60
CA PHE A 114 -3.62 -6.03 -15.40
C PHE A 114 -4.35 -5.64 -16.70
N GLY A 115 -3.97 -6.21 -17.85
CA GLY A 115 -4.58 -5.94 -19.14
C GLY A 115 -4.37 -4.49 -19.59
N GLN A 116 -5.36 -3.91 -20.27
CA GLN A 116 -5.35 -2.50 -20.62
C GLN A 116 -5.58 -1.64 -19.35
N VAL A 117 -4.57 -0.83 -19.02
CA VAL A 117 -4.55 0.04 -17.85
C VAL A 117 -4.63 1.50 -18.28
N THR A 118 -5.52 2.27 -17.64
CA THR A 118 -5.61 3.73 -17.75
C THR A 118 -5.39 4.36 -16.37
N LEU A 119 -4.47 5.31 -16.32
CA LEU A 119 -4.05 6.02 -15.13
C LEU A 119 -4.38 7.51 -15.26
N GLN A 120 -4.99 8.10 -14.24
CA GLN A 120 -5.27 9.54 -14.18
C GLN A 120 -4.82 10.08 -12.82
N LEU A 121 -3.97 11.10 -12.83
CA LEU A 121 -3.34 11.64 -11.62
C LEU A 121 -3.72 13.09 -11.39
N TRP A 122 -4.28 13.37 -10.20
CA TRP A 122 -4.59 14.71 -9.73
C TRP A 122 -3.65 15.14 -8.61
N HIS A 123 -3.29 16.42 -8.56
CA HIS A 123 -2.40 16.97 -7.52
C HIS A 123 -3.17 17.84 -6.52
N ASP A 124 -2.53 18.12 -5.38
CA ASP A 124 -2.97 19.09 -4.36
C ASP A 124 -4.41 18.88 -3.85
N LEU A 125 -4.75 17.62 -3.55
CA LEU A 125 -6.01 17.23 -2.93
C LEU A 125 -5.82 16.87 -1.47
N HIS A 126 -6.79 17.19 -0.63
CA HIS A 126 -6.75 16.88 0.80
C HIS A 126 -8.09 16.36 1.32
N ALA A 127 -8.04 15.72 2.48
CA ALA A 127 -9.24 15.21 3.16
C ALA A 127 -9.99 16.36 3.86
N ARG A 128 -11.31 16.26 3.98
CA ARG A 128 -12.11 17.27 4.72
C ARG A 128 -11.60 17.50 6.15
N GLN A 129 -11.13 16.42 6.79
CA GLN A 129 -10.67 16.44 8.18
C GLN A 129 -9.31 17.11 8.36
N ASP A 130 -8.54 17.25 7.29
CA ASP A 130 -7.17 17.78 7.34
C ASP A 130 -6.80 18.40 5.99
N ALA A 131 -6.80 19.73 5.95
CA ALA A 131 -6.41 20.51 4.77
C ALA A 131 -4.91 20.80 4.70
N GLU A 132 -4.16 20.49 5.76
CA GLU A 132 -2.71 20.75 5.83
C GLU A 132 -1.87 19.61 5.26
N THR A 133 -2.50 18.45 5.01
CA THR A 133 -1.85 17.28 4.40
C THR A 133 -2.41 17.05 3.00
N PRO A 134 -1.99 17.85 2.00
CA PRO A 134 -2.31 17.58 0.60
C PRO A 134 -1.52 16.37 0.10
N PHE A 135 -2.12 15.64 -0.82
CA PHE A 135 -1.52 14.49 -1.50
C PHE A 135 -2.00 14.42 -2.94
N ARG A 136 -1.27 13.68 -3.77
CA ARG A 136 -1.66 13.38 -5.15
C ARG A 136 -2.62 12.19 -5.14
N VAL A 137 -3.59 12.16 -6.05
CA VAL A 137 -4.59 11.09 -6.16
C VAL A 137 -4.47 10.45 -7.52
N LEU A 138 -4.18 9.16 -7.53
CA LEU A 138 -4.11 8.36 -8.75
C LEU A 138 -5.36 7.47 -8.85
N ARG A 139 -6.10 7.61 -9.95
CA ARG A 139 -7.13 6.66 -10.35
C ARG A 139 -6.52 5.64 -11.31
N VAL A 140 -6.73 4.37 -11.01
CA VAL A 140 -6.28 3.24 -11.83
C VAL A 140 -7.50 2.47 -12.30
N GLN A 141 -7.65 2.38 -13.62
CA GLN A 141 -8.58 1.49 -14.28
C GLN A 141 -7.76 0.37 -14.91
N SER A 142 -8.05 -0.87 -14.58
CA SER A 142 -7.41 -2.05 -15.17
C SER A 142 -8.42 -2.87 -15.96
N HIS A 143 -7.91 -3.79 -16.78
CA HIS A 143 -8.68 -4.70 -17.62
C HIS A 143 -9.77 -4.01 -18.44
N GLN A 144 -9.46 -2.83 -19.00
CA GLN A 144 -10.43 -2.03 -19.76
C GLN A 144 -10.86 -2.71 -21.07
N GLU A 145 -10.14 -3.73 -21.51
CA GLU A 145 -10.52 -4.60 -22.63
C GLU A 145 -11.74 -5.50 -22.35
N ARG A 146 -12.15 -5.66 -21.08
CA ARG A 146 -13.27 -6.53 -20.70
C ARG A 146 -14.61 -5.81 -20.83
N ASP A 147 -15.66 -6.54 -21.19
CA ASP A 147 -17.04 -6.03 -21.24
C ASP A 147 -17.51 -5.45 -19.90
N THR A 148 -17.06 -6.06 -18.79
CA THR A 148 -17.30 -5.56 -17.43
C THR A 148 -15.97 -5.43 -16.70
N PRO A 149 -15.29 -4.28 -16.83
CA PRO A 149 -14.02 -4.08 -16.16
C PRO A 149 -14.22 -3.96 -14.63
N PRO A 150 -13.20 -4.31 -13.83
CA PRO A 150 -13.22 -4.08 -12.39
C PRO A 150 -13.44 -2.60 -12.05
N ALA A 151 -14.00 -2.35 -10.86
CA ALA A 151 -14.15 -0.99 -10.36
C ALA A 151 -12.78 -0.30 -10.22
N ALA A 152 -12.71 0.97 -10.60
CA ALA A 152 -11.48 1.75 -10.51
C ALA A 152 -10.92 1.78 -9.09
N LEU A 153 -9.60 1.59 -9.00
CA LEU A 153 -8.82 1.74 -7.79
C LEU A 153 -8.41 3.20 -7.64
N TRP A 154 -8.43 3.70 -6.41
CA TRP A 154 -7.99 5.05 -6.08
C TRP A 154 -6.85 4.97 -5.09
N LEU A 155 -5.77 5.68 -5.34
CA LEU A 155 -4.56 5.71 -4.52
C LEU A 155 -4.25 7.15 -4.11
N ALA A 156 -3.84 7.35 -2.86
CA ALA A 156 -3.14 8.55 -2.42
C ALA A 156 -1.64 8.34 -2.59
N TRP A 157 -0.95 9.34 -3.10
CA TRP A 157 0.50 9.44 -3.13
C TRP A 157 0.96 10.65 -2.31
N GLN A 158 1.78 10.38 -1.30
CA GLN A 158 2.43 11.38 -0.47
C GLN A 158 3.93 11.13 -0.53
N GLY A 159 4.67 11.92 -1.29
CA GLY A 159 6.08 11.71 -1.56
C GLY A 159 6.59 12.66 -2.63
N PRO A 160 7.79 12.42 -3.18
CA PRO A 160 8.40 13.26 -4.20
C PRO A 160 7.46 13.54 -5.39
N SER A 161 7.53 14.77 -5.91
CA SER A 161 6.67 15.26 -7.01
C SER A 161 7.13 14.79 -8.39
N ASP A 162 8.38 14.35 -8.51
CA ASP A 162 9.00 13.84 -9.73
C ASP A 162 8.46 12.46 -10.16
N GLN A 163 7.84 11.72 -9.24
CA GLN A 163 7.23 10.44 -9.54
C GLN A 163 6.00 10.63 -10.44
N ASP A 164 5.96 9.93 -11.57
CA ASP A 164 4.83 9.95 -12.50
C ASP A 164 3.73 8.95 -12.10
N ALA A 165 2.60 8.99 -12.83
CA ALA A 165 1.48 8.08 -12.61
C ALA A 165 1.88 6.59 -12.70
N VAL A 166 2.79 6.22 -13.60
CA VAL A 166 3.20 4.83 -13.84
C VAL A 166 4.09 4.32 -12.70
N ALA A 167 5.02 5.14 -12.21
CA ALA A 167 5.88 4.84 -11.08
C ALA A 167 5.04 4.62 -9.81
N ILE A 168 4.10 5.53 -9.51
CA ILE A 168 3.20 5.40 -8.36
C ILE A 168 2.38 4.11 -8.45
N TRP A 169 1.85 3.78 -9.63
CA TRP A 169 1.14 2.52 -9.86
C TRP A 169 2.03 1.31 -9.59
N ARG A 170 3.25 1.28 -10.14
CA ARG A 170 4.22 0.19 -9.93
C ARG A 170 4.58 0.02 -8.46
N PHE A 171 4.79 1.11 -7.72
CA PHE A 171 5.04 1.03 -6.28
C PHE A 171 3.89 0.35 -5.53
N PHE A 172 2.65 0.64 -5.89
CA PHE A 172 1.50 -0.01 -5.27
C PHE A 172 1.41 -1.51 -5.58
N GLN A 173 1.88 -1.96 -6.75
CA GLN A 173 1.89 -3.38 -7.10
C GLN A 173 2.75 -4.23 -6.14
N TYR A 174 3.80 -3.67 -5.56
CA TYR A 174 4.62 -4.33 -4.54
C TYR A 174 3.89 -4.63 -3.22
N ARG A 175 2.62 -4.21 -3.08
CA ARG A 175 1.74 -4.63 -1.99
C ARG A 175 1.32 -6.10 -2.11
N GLN A 176 1.16 -6.62 -3.33
CA GLN A 176 0.60 -7.98 -3.58
C GLN A 176 1.31 -9.11 -2.78
N PRO A 177 2.65 -9.12 -2.65
CA PRO A 177 3.35 -10.12 -1.84
C PRO A 177 2.94 -10.17 -0.36
N ILE A 178 2.34 -9.11 0.20
CA ILE A 178 1.89 -9.09 1.61
C ILE A 178 0.81 -10.14 1.84
N GLU A 179 -0.21 -10.21 0.97
CA GLU A 179 -1.32 -11.17 1.10
C GLU A 179 -0.82 -12.61 0.96
N SER A 180 0.02 -12.87 -0.04
CA SER A 180 0.66 -14.18 -0.25
C SER A 180 1.52 -14.58 0.95
N SER A 181 2.29 -13.64 1.51
CA SER A 181 3.10 -13.86 2.71
C SER A 181 2.24 -14.19 3.94
N ILE A 182 1.13 -13.46 4.16
CA ILE A 182 0.21 -13.73 5.27
C ILE A 182 -0.40 -15.13 5.11
N ARG A 183 -0.85 -15.48 3.89
CA ARG A 183 -1.42 -16.79 3.59
C ARG A 183 -0.41 -17.91 3.86
N PHE A 184 0.80 -17.79 3.35
CA PHE A 184 1.87 -18.77 3.56
C PHE A 184 2.14 -18.99 5.06
N ARG A 185 2.29 -17.91 5.84
CA ARG A 185 2.51 -18.01 7.28
C ARG A 185 1.37 -18.72 8.01
N LYS A 186 0.12 -18.43 7.65
CA LYS A 186 -1.05 -19.09 8.25
C LYS A 186 -1.11 -20.58 7.92
N GLN A 187 -0.93 -20.92 6.65
CA GLN A 187 -1.18 -22.28 6.15
C GLN A 187 0.02 -23.21 6.30
N ALA A 188 1.23 -22.74 5.98
CA ALA A 188 2.43 -23.58 5.96
C ALA A 188 3.24 -23.49 7.26
N LEU A 189 3.17 -22.35 7.97
CA LEU A 189 3.89 -22.12 9.22
C LEU A 189 2.96 -22.08 10.45
N TYR A 190 1.69 -22.47 10.27
CA TYR A 190 0.71 -22.62 11.36
C TYR A 190 0.57 -21.38 12.26
N TRP A 191 0.71 -20.18 11.68
CA TRP A 191 0.79 -18.94 12.47
C TRP A 191 -0.39 -18.75 13.42
N THR A 192 -1.60 -19.14 13.00
CA THR A 192 -2.84 -18.95 13.78
C THR A 192 -3.37 -20.24 14.41
N THR A 193 -2.60 -21.34 14.41
CA THR A 193 -3.06 -22.64 14.92
C THR A 193 -2.87 -22.80 16.44
N PRO A 194 -1.73 -22.41 17.04
CA PRO A 194 -1.56 -22.54 18.49
C PRO A 194 -2.53 -21.65 19.28
N ALA A 195 -3.04 -22.19 20.39
CA ALA A 195 -3.89 -21.47 21.34
C ALA A 195 -3.10 -21.19 22.62
N PHE A 196 -2.32 -20.10 22.65
CA PHE A 196 -1.57 -19.73 23.85
C PHE A 196 -2.47 -19.02 24.86
N GLN A 197 -2.13 -19.13 26.15
CA GLN A 197 -2.86 -18.50 27.24
C GLN A 197 -2.24 -17.15 27.68
N SER A 198 -1.23 -16.65 26.96
CA SER A 198 -0.60 -15.36 27.26
C SER A 198 -0.23 -14.59 25.99
N ASN A 199 -0.42 -13.26 26.04
CA ASN A 199 -0.12 -12.37 24.92
C ASN A 199 1.39 -12.39 24.57
N GLU A 200 2.25 -12.60 25.57
CA GLU A 200 3.70 -12.70 25.40
C GLU A 200 4.09 -13.97 24.63
N ALA A 201 3.38 -15.08 24.85
CA ALA A 201 3.59 -16.31 24.08
C ALA A 201 3.10 -16.13 22.63
N ASP A 202 1.92 -15.55 22.41
CA ASP A 202 1.41 -15.23 21.07
C ASP A 202 2.37 -14.34 20.26
N GLN A 203 2.92 -13.31 20.91
CA GLN A 203 3.87 -12.38 20.29
C GLN A 203 5.19 -13.08 19.95
N ARG A 204 5.71 -13.92 20.86
CA ARG A 204 6.92 -14.73 20.59
C ARG A 204 6.71 -15.70 19.44
N TRP A 205 5.55 -16.37 19.40
CA TRP A 205 5.20 -17.24 18.27
C TRP A 205 5.15 -16.48 16.94
N SER A 206 4.55 -15.28 16.93
CA SER A 206 4.51 -14.44 15.75
C SER A 206 5.91 -14.05 15.24
N TRP A 207 6.86 -13.82 16.16
CA TRP A 207 8.27 -13.59 15.81
C TRP A 207 8.95 -14.86 15.29
N LEU A 208 8.76 -16.01 15.93
CA LEU A 208 9.32 -17.29 15.46
C LEU A 208 8.85 -17.63 14.04
N VAL A 209 7.56 -17.47 13.75
CA VAL A 209 7.02 -17.66 12.40
C VAL A 209 7.63 -16.67 11.41
N THR A 210 7.83 -15.42 11.81
CA THR A 210 8.46 -14.39 10.96
C THR A 210 9.91 -14.75 10.63
N LEU A 211 10.68 -15.18 11.63
CA LEU A 211 12.05 -15.64 11.46
C LEU A 211 12.12 -16.89 10.59
N ALA A 212 11.26 -17.89 10.84
CA ALA A 212 11.19 -19.10 10.03
C ALA A 212 10.89 -18.79 8.56
N HIS A 213 9.98 -17.85 8.29
CA HIS A 213 9.70 -17.41 6.94
C HIS A 213 10.93 -16.77 6.28
N TRP A 214 11.67 -15.91 6.98
CA TRP A 214 12.93 -15.35 6.49
C TRP A 214 13.98 -16.42 6.23
N THR A 215 14.15 -17.39 7.13
CA THR A 215 15.09 -18.51 6.94
C THR A 215 14.75 -19.30 5.68
N LEU A 216 13.48 -19.66 5.47
CA LEU A 216 13.04 -20.36 4.26
C LEU A 216 13.27 -19.52 3.00
N TYR A 217 12.98 -18.21 3.06
CA TYR A 217 13.23 -17.33 1.93
C TYR A 217 14.72 -17.21 1.61
N LEU A 218 15.59 -17.08 2.63
CA LEU A 218 17.04 -17.00 2.43
C LEU A 218 17.63 -18.32 1.96
N ALA A 219 17.07 -19.45 2.37
CA ALA A 219 17.46 -20.79 1.94
C ALA A 219 16.88 -21.21 0.58
N ARG A 220 16.08 -20.37 -0.09
CA ARG A 220 15.38 -20.72 -1.35
C ARG A 220 16.31 -21.26 -2.43
N ASP A 221 17.53 -20.74 -2.50
CA ASP A 221 18.51 -21.14 -3.51
C ASP A 221 19.17 -22.49 -3.18
N LEU A 222 19.02 -22.99 -1.95
CA LEU A 222 19.45 -24.33 -1.53
C LEU A 222 18.43 -25.42 -1.87
N VAL A 223 17.17 -25.03 -2.11
CA VAL A 223 16.05 -25.93 -2.40
C VAL A 223 15.72 -25.89 -3.90
N GLN A 224 16.72 -25.66 -4.75
CA GLN A 224 16.57 -25.80 -6.20
C GLN A 224 16.08 -27.22 -6.51
N ASP A 225 15.16 -27.32 -7.47
CA ASP A 225 14.55 -28.58 -7.88
C ASP A 225 15.64 -29.61 -8.20
N GLN A 226 15.60 -30.77 -7.55
CA GLN A 226 16.45 -31.92 -7.86
C GLN A 226 15.58 -32.98 -8.53
N PRO A 227 15.23 -32.79 -9.82
CA PRO A 227 14.38 -33.73 -10.52
C PRO A 227 15.07 -35.09 -10.58
N LEU A 228 14.31 -36.15 -10.31
CA LEU A 228 14.77 -37.51 -10.55
C LEU A 228 15.04 -37.72 -12.05
N PRO A 229 15.85 -38.70 -12.47
CA PRO A 229 16.27 -38.88 -13.87
C PRO A 229 15.12 -38.98 -14.89
N TRP A 230 13.91 -39.33 -14.44
CA TRP A 230 12.70 -39.44 -15.25
C TRP A 230 11.71 -38.27 -15.08
N GLN A 231 12.03 -37.30 -14.22
CA GLN A 231 11.21 -36.12 -14.00
C GLN A 231 11.73 -34.96 -14.85
N PRO A 232 10.85 -34.25 -15.59
CA PRO A 232 11.25 -33.03 -16.27
C PRO A 232 11.63 -31.97 -15.23
N ALA A 233 12.78 -31.30 -15.43
CA ALA A 233 13.23 -30.24 -14.54
C ALA A 233 12.23 -29.07 -14.51
N HIS A 234 11.73 -28.71 -13.34
CA HIS A 234 10.88 -27.53 -13.20
C HIS A 234 11.74 -26.27 -13.08
N THR A 235 12.01 -25.61 -14.21
CA THR A 235 12.77 -24.35 -14.26
C THR A 235 12.01 -23.15 -13.68
N ARG A 236 10.68 -23.26 -13.50
CA ARG A 236 9.86 -22.32 -12.73
C ARG A 236 9.06 -23.07 -11.67
N LEU A 237 9.46 -22.91 -10.41
CA LEU A 237 8.68 -23.36 -9.26
C LEU A 237 7.43 -22.47 -9.15
N THR A 238 6.27 -22.99 -9.53
CA THR A 238 4.98 -22.33 -9.27
C THR A 238 4.58 -22.54 -7.82
N PRO A 239 4.03 -21.52 -7.12
CA PRO A 239 3.50 -21.70 -5.78
C PRO A 239 2.47 -22.83 -5.77
N ARG A 240 2.49 -23.65 -4.70
CA ARG A 240 1.53 -24.75 -4.52
C ARG A 240 0.10 -24.19 -4.64
N VAL A 241 -0.59 -24.55 -5.72
CA VAL A 241 -2.03 -24.34 -5.84
C VAL A 241 -2.66 -25.38 -4.93
N SER A 242 -3.10 -24.97 -3.73
CA SER A 242 -3.91 -25.82 -2.87
C SER A 242 -5.25 -26.05 -3.57
N SER A 243 -5.40 -27.17 -4.26
CA SER A 243 -6.71 -27.71 -4.59
C SER A 243 -7.36 -28.22 -3.30
N GLN A 244 -8.63 -27.83 -3.12
CA GLN A 244 -9.59 -28.15 -2.04
C GLN A 244 -9.69 -27.13 -0.91
#